data_AF-A0A176F5Y1-F1
#
_entry.id   AF-A0A176F5Y1-F1
#
_cell.length_a   1.000
_cell.length_b   1.000
_cell.length_c   1.000
_cell.angle_alpha   90.00
_cell.angle_beta   90.00
_cell.angle_gamma   90.00
#
_symmetry.space_group_name_H-M   'P 1'
#
loop_
_entity.id
_entity.type
_entity.pdbx_description
1 polymer ?
#
loop_
_entity_poly.entity_id
_entity_poly.type
_entity_poly.pdbx_seq_one_letter_code
_entity_poly.pdbx_strand_id
1 'polypeptide(L)' 'MSLLSRLFGGKPGPGKDPAPAHDPVSYEGFTIHPEPIKEGGTFRVAARIEKEIDGEVKSHQLIRADMV' A
#
# COMPACT_ATOMS: atom_id res chain seq x y z
N MET A 1 33.08 0.52 1.49
CA MET A 1 32.14 1.55 0.99
C MET A 1 32.38 2.84 1.76
N SER A 2 32.57 3.93 1.00
CA SER A 2 33.07 5.24 1.45
C SER A 2 32.30 5.84 2.64
N LEU A 3 33.04 6.47 3.57
CA LEU A 3 32.55 7.03 4.83
C LEU A 3 31.54 8.19 4.67
N LEU A 4 31.42 8.75 3.46
CA LEU A 4 30.43 9.78 3.12
C LEU A 4 29.00 9.25 2.95
N SER A 5 28.82 7.94 2.76
CA SER A 5 27.51 7.33 2.52
C SER A 5 26.62 7.25 3.77
N ARG A 6 27.18 7.55 4.95
CA ARG A 6 26.52 7.41 6.26
C ARG A 6 25.82 8.66 6.78
N LEU A 7 26.07 9.85 6.19
CA LEU A 7 25.54 11.10 6.73
C LEU A 7 24.23 11.58 6.09
N PHE A 8 23.91 11.11 4.87
CA PHE A 8 22.72 11.55 4.12
C PHE A 8 21.86 10.40 3.58
N GLY A 9 22.22 9.14 3.86
CA GLY A 9 21.53 7.96 3.34
C GLY A 9 20.84 7.17 4.43
N GLY A 10 19.68 7.63 4.88
CA GLY A 10 18.77 6.84 5.71
C GLY A 10 18.40 5.57 4.96
N LYS A 11 19.02 4.44 5.33
CA LYS A 11 18.69 3.12 4.79
C LYS A 11 17.21 2.85 5.07
N PRO A 12 16.37 2.52 4.06
CA PRO A 12 15.05 1.98 4.32
C PRO A 12 15.24 0.73 5.19
N GLY A 13 14.62 0.73 6.36
CA GLY A 13 14.68 -0.39 7.29
C GLY A 13 14.24 -1.69 6.61
N PRO A 14 14.77 -2.85 7.03
CA PRO A 14 14.33 -4.14 6.52
C PRO A 14 12.85 -4.31 6.88
N GLY A 15 11.97 -4.30 5.88
CA GLY A 15 10.52 -4.43 6.08
C GLY A 15 9.65 -3.59 5.16
N LYS A 16 10.21 -2.69 4.35
CA LYS A 16 9.48 -1.95 3.31
C LYS A 16 10.02 -2.32 1.94
N ASP A 17 9.82 -3.58 1.53
CA ASP A 17 9.67 -3.81 0.10
C ASP A 17 8.35 -3.13 -0.27
N PRO A 18 8.34 -2.10 -1.13
CA PRO A 18 7.09 -1.50 -1.55
C PRO A 18 6.24 -2.61 -2.16
N ALA A 19 5.02 -2.77 -1.65
CA ALA A 19 4.01 -3.57 -2.32
C ALA A 19 3.97 -3.13 -3.80
N PRO A 20 3.83 -4.05 -4.77
CA PRO A 20 3.81 -3.69 -6.17
C PRO A 20 2.82 -2.54 -6.37
N ALA A 21 3.34 -1.39 -6.81
CA ALA A 21 2.55 -0.20 -7.02
C ALA A 21 1.68 -0.45 -8.24
N HIS A 22 0.41 -0.74 -8.01
CA HIS A 22 -0.59 -0.85 -9.04
C HIS A 22 -1.32 0.48 -9.16
N ASP A 23 -1.60 0.89 -10.39
CA ASP A 23 -2.40 2.08 -10.62
C ASP A 23 -3.79 1.93 -9.99
N PRO A 24 -4.33 2.99 -9.37
CA PRO A 24 -5.68 2.95 -8.82
C PRO A 24 -6.72 2.63 -9.90
N VAL A 25 -7.72 1.84 -9.54
CA VAL A 25 -8.81 1.44 -10.44
C VAL A 25 -10.09 2.13 -10.02
N SER A 26 -10.81 2.72 -10.96
CA SER A 26 -12.13 3.31 -10.72
C SER A 26 -13.25 2.28 -10.96
N TYR A 27 -14.17 2.15 -10.02
CA TYR A 27 -15.34 1.26 -10.12
C TYR A 27 -16.54 1.84 -9.36
N GLU A 28 -17.70 2.00 -10.02
CA GLU A 28 -18.94 2.51 -9.37
C GLU A 28 -18.78 3.80 -8.54
N GLY A 29 -17.90 4.70 -8.99
CA GLY A 29 -17.58 5.95 -8.29
C GLY A 29 -16.69 5.78 -7.07
N PHE A 30 -16.09 4.60 -6.88
CA PHE A 30 -15.02 4.34 -5.93
C PHE A 30 -13.67 4.37 -6.65
N THR A 31 -12.65 4.88 -5.95
CA THR A 31 -11.24 4.75 -6.34
C THR A 31 -10.61 3.67 -5.46
N ILE A 32 -10.16 2.59 -6.09
CA ILE A 32 -9.60 1.42 -5.42
C ILE A 32 -8.09 1.46 -5.60
N HIS A 33 -7.36 1.63 -4.49
CA HIS A 33 -5.90 1.56 -4.45
C HIS A 33 -5.48 0.17 -4.00
N PRO A 34 -4.90 -0.68 -4.87
CA PRO A 34 -4.40 -1.98 -4.45
C PRO A 34 -3.19 -1.81 -3.52
N GLU A 35 -3.29 -2.34 -2.31
CA GLU A 35 -2.28 -2.19 -1.27
C GLU A 35 -2.01 -3.56 -0.60
N PRO A 36 -1.51 -4.57 -1.36
CA PRO A 36 -1.33 -5.92 -0.81
C PRO A 36 -0.30 -5.92 0.32
N ILE A 37 -0.61 -6.66 1.38
CA ILE A 37 0.23 -6.70 2.60
C ILE A 37 1.12 -7.93 2.52
N LYS A 38 2.45 -7.72 2.53
CA LYS A 38 3.42 -8.82 2.59
C LYS A 38 3.27 -9.56 3.92
N GLU A 39 3.05 -10.87 3.86
CA GLU A 39 2.87 -11.70 5.06
C GLU A 39 3.59 -13.04 4.86
N GLY A 40 4.76 -13.16 5.49
CA GLY A 40 5.64 -14.31 5.26
C GLY A 40 6.11 -14.39 3.80
N GLY A 41 5.82 -15.52 3.14
CA GLY A 41 6.17 -15.78 1.74
C GLY A 41 5.07 -15.42 0.74
N THR A 42 3.90 -14.99 1.20
CA THR A 42 2.77 -14.61 0.34
C THR A 42 2.35 -13.16 0.58
N PHE A 43 1.35 -12.70 -0.17
CA PHE A 43 0.73 -11.39 0.02
C PHE A 43 -0.74 -11.57 0.36
N ARG A 44 -1.17 -10.97 1.48
CA ARG A 44 -2.58 -10.84 1.81
C ARG A 44 -3.21 -9.81 0.91
N VAL A 45 -4.38 -10.14 0.36
CA VAL A 45 -5.16 -9.22 -0.47
C VAL A 45 -5.68 -8.09 0.41
N ALA A 46 -5.30 -6.87 0.06
CA ALA A 46 -5.70 -5.66 0.75
C ALA A 46 -5.76 -4.48 -0.23
N ALA A 47 -6.58 -3.49 0.11
CA ALA A 47 -6.76 -2.29 -0.68
C ALA A 47 -7.28 -1.14 0.18
N ARG A 48 -7.09 0.09 -0.28
CA ARG A 48 -7.75 1.28 0.25
C ARG A 48 -8.81 1.74 -0.75
N ILE A 49 -10.06 1.76 -0.31
CA ILE A 49 -11.21 2.12 -1.15
C ILE A 49 -11.66 3.52 -0.75
N GLU A 50 -11.65 4.44 -1.70
CA GLU A 50 -12.02 5.83 -1.49
C GLU A 50 -13.27 6.20 -2.29
N LYS A 51 -14.09 7.09 -1.75
CA LYS A 51 -15.20 7.71 -2.47
C LYS A 51 -15.48 9.08 -1.90
N GLU A 52 -15.74 10.04 -2.78
CA GLU A 52 -16.23 11.36 -2.37
C GLU A 52 -17.72 11.27 -2.03
N ILE A 53 -18.08 11.73 -0.83
CA ILE A 53 -19.45 11.81 -0.32
C ILE A 53 -19.61 13.19 0.28
N ASP A 54 -20.55 13.98 -0.25
CA ASP A 54 -20.83 15.36 0.18
C ASP A 54 -19.59 16.28 0.18
N GLY A 55 -18.69 16.11 -0.80
CA GLY A 55 -17.44 16.87 -0.92
C GLY A 55 -16.32 16.39 0.01
N GLU A 56 -16.54 15.32 0.77
CA GLU A 56 -15.53 14.71 1.64
C GLU A 56 -15.09 13.34 1.08
N VAL A 57 -13.78 13.12 0.95
CA VAL A 57 -13.25 11.81 0.62
C VAL A 57 -13.34 10.90 1.85
N LYS A 58 -14.22 9.91 1.79
CA LYS A 58 -14.27 8.81 2.76
C LYS A 58 -13.39 7.67 2.28
N SER A 59 -12.74 7.01 3.24
CA SER A 59 -11.80 5.92 2.99
C SER A 59 -12.14 4.69 3.82
N HIS A 60 -12.00 3.51 3.24
CA HIS A 60 -12.14 2.22 3.90
C HIS A 60 -10.95 1.33 3.59
N GLN A 61 -10.34 0.74 4.63
CA GLN A 61 -9.29 -0.25 4.47
C GLN A 61 -9.91 -1.65 4.32
N LEU A 62 -9.75 -2.22 3.13
CA LEU A 62 -10.05 -3.62 2.86
C LEU A 62 -8.83 -4.48 3.23
N ILE A 63 -9.05 -5.48 4.08
CA ILE A 63 -8.09 -6.55 4.33
C ILE A 63 -8.88 -7.85 4.29
N ARG A 64 -8.54 -8.75 3.37
CA ARG A 64 -9.19 -10.07 3.34
C ARG A 64 -8.79 -10.88 4.57
N ALA A 65 -9.78 -11.51 5.20
CA ALA A 65 -9.56 -12.34 6.38
C ALA A 65 -8.93 -13.69 6.03
N ASP A 66 -9.18 -14.17 4.82
CA ASP A 66 -8.61 -15.40 4.30
C ASP A 66 -7.22 -15.14 3.68
N MET A 67 -6.31 -16.07 3.93
CA MET A 67 -4.99 -16.11 3.30
C MET A 67 -4.99 -17.24 2.27
N VAL A 68 -4.41 -16.98 1.10
CA VAL A 68 -4.17 -17.98 0.05
C VAL A 68 -2.73 -18.45 0.14
#